data_AF-A0A2I4AMH5-F1
#
_entry.id   AF-A0A2I4AMH5-F1
#
_cell.length_a   1.000
_cell.length_b   1.000
_cell.length_c   1.000
_cell.angle_alpha   90.00
_cell.angle_beta   90.00
_cell.angle_gamma   90.00
#
_symmetry.space_group_name_H-M   'P 1'
#
loop_
_entity.id
_entity.type
_entity.pdbx_description
1 polymer ?
#
loop_
_entity_poly.entity_id
_entity_poly.type
_entity_poly.pdbx_seq_one_letter_code
_entity_poly.pdbx_strand_id
1 'polypeptide(L)'
;MGFPADKDWEDIRKMPEYPTLQKDFRRTTYANSSLIKYMEKHKVKPDSKVFLLLQKLLTMDPTKRITSEQALQDPYFVEDPLPT
;
A
#
# COMPACT_ATOMS: atom_id res chain seq x y z
N MET A 1 -3.76 5.52 -1.87
CA MET A 1 -2.68 4.77 -2.55
C MET A 1 -1.98 5.57 -3.64
N GLY A 2 -2.72 6.28 -4.50
CA GLY A 2 -2.16 6.82 -5.75
C GLY A 2 -2.42 5.85 -6.91
N PHE A 3 -1.98 6.20 -8.11
CA PHE A 3 -2.05 5.29 -9.26
C PHE A 3 -0.72 4.53 -9.37
N PRO A 4 -0.72 3.17 -9.43
CA PRO A 4 0.52 2.39 -9.42
C PRO A 4 1.36 2.70 -10.65
N ALA A 5 2.68 2.87 -10.48
CA ALA A 5 3.59 2.92 -11.62
C ALA A 5 3.87 1.50 -12.12
N ASP A 6 4.35 1.38 -13.37
CA ASP A 6 4.68 0.07 -13.96
C ASP A 6 5.66 -0.74 -13.09
N LYS A 7 6.68 -0.09 -12.52
CA LYS A 7 7.64 -0.73 -11.61
C LYS A 7 7.02 -1.22 -10.30
N ASP A 8 5.91 -0.62 -9.88
CA ASP A 8 5.27 -0.95 -8.60
C ASP A 8 4.41 -2.20 -8.76
N TRP A 9 3.80 -2.40 -9.94
CA TRP A 9 3.02 -3.58 -10.30
C TRP A 9 3.15 -3.90 -11.79
N GLU A 10 4.14 -4.71 -12.16
CA GLU A 10 4.47 -4.99 -13.57
C GLU A 10 3.41 -5.88 -14.24
N ASP A 11 2.92 -6.87 -13.48
CA ASP A 11 1.92 -7.83 -13.92
C ASP A 11 0.50 -7.25 -14.01
N ILE A 12 0.30 -5.97 -13.67
CA ILE A 12 -1.01 -5.31 -13.83
C ILE A 12 -1.49 -5.36 -15.28
N ARG A 13 -0.56 -5.38 -16.25
CA ARG A 13 -0.83 -5.46 -17.69
C ARG A 13 -1.44 -6.79 -18.12
N LYS A 14 -1.28 -7.84 -17.29
CA LYS A 14 -1.85 -9.17 -17.50
C LYS A 14 -3.26 -9.29 -16.94
N MET A 15 -3.75 -8.29 -16.21
CA MET A 15 -5.11 -8.30 -15.67
C MET A 15 -6.14 -8.15 -16.80
N PRO A 16 -7.24 -8.92 -16.78
CA PRO A 16 -8.27 -8.85 -17.83
C PRO A 16 -8.83 -7.44 -18.04
N GLU A 17 -9.00 -6.67 -16.96
CA GLU A 17 -9.57 -5.32 -16.97
C GLU A 17 -8.54 -4.21 -17.13
N TYR A 18 -7.27 -4.53 -17.42
CA TYR A 18 -6.24 -3.51 -17.64
C TYR A 18 -6.57 -2.51 -18.76
N PRO A 19 -7.15 -2.92 -19.92
CA PRO A 19 -7.55 -1.98 -20.96
C PRO A 19 -8.64 -1.01 -20.49
N THR A 20 -9.63 -1.50 -19.74
CA THR A 20 -10.70 -0.69 -19.13
C THR A 20 -10.10 0.32 -18.16
N LEU A 21 -9.16 -0.12 -17.31
CA LEU A 21 -8.44 0.74 -16.38
C LEU A 21 -7.69 1.89 -17.09
N GLN A 22 -6.99 1.60 -18.19
CA GLN A 22 -6.26 2.62 -18.97
C GLN A 22 -7.18 3.62 -19.67
N LYS A 23 -8.36 3.16 -20.12
CA LYS A 23 -9.36 4.02 -20.78
C LYS A 23 -10.01 4.98 -19.79
N ASP A 24 -10.41 4.48 -18.64
CA ASP A 24 -11.28 5.21 -17.71
C ASP A 24 -10.49 6.06 -16.70
N PHE A 25 -9.22 5.72 -16.44
CA PHE A 25 -8.41 6.37 -15.42
C PHE A 25 -7.13 7.00 -15.99
N ARG A 26 -6.78 8.19 -15.49
CA ARG A 26 -5.53 8.89 -15.83
C ARG A 26 -4.63 8.97 -14.61
N ARG A 27 -3.35 8.60 -14.77
CA ARG A 27 -2.35 8.66 -13.69
C ARG A 27 -2.22 10.06 -13.08
N THR A 28 -2.34 11.12 -13.91
CA THR A 28 -2.24 12.52 -13.47
C THR A 28 -3.32 12.92 -12.47
N THR A 29 -4.51 12.31 -12.54
CA THR A 29 -5.61 12.53 -11.59
C THR A 29 -5.19 12.20 -10.15
N TYR A 30 -4.26 11.25 -9.98
CA TYR A 30 -3.81 10.75 -8.68
C TYR A 30 -2.39 11.15 -8.33
N ALA A 31 -1.76 12.08 -9.08
CA ALA A 31 -0.36 12.47 -8.88
C ALA A 31 -0.07 12.95 -7.46
N ASN A 32 -1.05 13.58 -6.81
CA ASN A 32 -0.93 14.09 -5.45
C ASN A 32 -1.52 13.15 -4.38
N SER A 33 -1.97 11.96 -4.74
CA SER A 33 -2.58 11.00 -3.83
C SER A 33 -1.56 9.94 -3.39
N SER A 34 -1.40 9.74 -2.09
CA SER A 34 -0.56 8.66 -1.52
C SER A 34 -1.19 8.13 -0.23
N LEU A 35 -0.79 6.93 0.21
CA LEU A 35 -1.23 6.41 1.52
C LEU A 35 -0.74 7.30 2.66
N ILE A 36 0.48 7.82 2.56
CA ILE A 36 1.09 8.77 3.52
C ILE A 36 0.17 9.97 3.73
N LYS A 37 -0.15 10.71 2.65
CA LYS A 37 -1.00 11.92 2.73
C LYS A 37 -2.40 11.63 3.26
N TYR A 38 -2.91 10.42 3.03
CA TYR A 38 -4.20 10.00 3.58
C TYR A 38 -4.10 9.80 5.09
N MET A 39 -3.12 9.03 5.56
CA MET A 39 -2.95 8.70 6.97
C MET A 39 -2.54 9.90 7.83
N GLU A 40 -1.77 10.84 7.28
CA GLU A 40 -1.43 12.11 7.95
C GLU A 40 -2.69 12.93 8.30
N LYS A 41 -3.70 12.97 7.42
CA LYS A 41 -4.99 13.62 7.70
C LYS A 41 -5.72 12.98 8.88
N HIS A 42 -5.45 11.71 9.13
CA HIS A 42 -6.01 10.93 10.25
C HIS A 42 -5.06 10.84 11.44
N LYS A 43 -4.04 11.73 11.51
CA LYS A 43 -3.10 11.84 12.63
C LYS A 43 -2.23 10.60 12.86
N VAL A 44 -2.05 9.76 11.84
CA VAL A 44 -1.11 8.64 11.89
C VAL A 44 0.21 9.09 11.28
N LYS A 45 1.29 8.96 12.05
CA LYS A 45 2.62 9.40 11.61
C LYS A 45 3.20 8.42 10.58
N PRO A 46 3.79 8.90 9.47
CA PRO A 46 4.29 8.04 8.40
C PRO A 46 5.55 7.24 8.77
N ASP A 47 6.27 7.66 9.81
CA ASP A 47 7.42 6.97 10.38
C ASP A 47 7.05 5.96 11.48
N SER A 48 5.76 5.87 11.86
CA SER A 48 5.31 4.92 12.88
C SER A 48 5.30 3.47 12.37
N LYS A 49 5.58 2.51 13.26
CA LYS A 49 5.55 1.08 12.92
C LYS A 49 4.16 0.62 12.44
N VAL A 50 3.10 1.18 13.02
CA VAL A 50 1.70 0.99 12.56
C VAL A 50 1.58 1.30 11.07
N PHE A 51 2.06 2.47 10.65
CA PHE A 51 1.95 2.90 9.26
C PHE A 51 2.81 2.03 8.33
N LEU A 52 4.03 1.70 8.74
CA LEU A 52 4.93 0.85 7.95
C LEU A 52 4.35 -0.55 7.72
N LEU A 53 3.77 -1.18 8.76
CA LEU A 53 3.08 -2.46 8.62
C LEU A 53 1.85 -2.33 7.70
N LEU A 54 1.02 -1.30 7.90
CA LEU A 54 -0.15 -1.04 7.06
C LEU A 54 0.22 -0.87 5.58
N GLN A 55 1.32 -0.14 5.30
CA GLN A 55 1.79 0.07 3.94
C GLN A 55 2.19 -1.24 3.26
N LYS A 56 2.86 -2.15 3.98
CA LYS A 56 3.21 -3.49 3.49
C LYS A 56 1.96 -4.33 3.19
N LEU A 57 0.96 -4.30 4.07
CA LEU A 57 -0.31 -5.03 3.91
C LEU A 57 -1.13 -4.52 2.73
N LEU A 58 -1.19 -3.20 2.52
CA LEU A 58 -1.96 -2.57 1.45
C LEU A 58 -1.15 -2.43 0.14
N THR A 59 -0.12 -3.23 -0.07
CA THR A 59 0.64 -3.23 -1.33
C THR A 59 -0.27 -3.61 -2.50
N MET A 60 -0.22 -2.81 -3.57
CA MET A 60 -1.08 -2.95 -4.75
C MET A 60 -0.78 -4.23 -5.53
N ASP A 61 0.50 -4.49 -5.79
CA ASP A 61 0.97 -5.74 -6.40
C ASP A 61 0.80 -6.90 -5.40
N PRO A 62 -0.04 -7.91 -5.70
CA PRO A 62 -0.27 -9.02 -4.78
C PRO A 62 0.98 -9.86 -4.53
N THR A 63 1.92 -9.91 -5.48
CA THR A 63 3.16 -10.69 -5.35
C THR A 63 4.17 -10.03 -4.41
N LYS A 64 4.06 -8.72 -4.22
CA LYS A 64 4.90 -7.92 -3.31
C LYS A 64 4.25 -7.67 -1.95
N ARG A 65 2.99 -8.09 -1.77
CA ARG A 65 2.28 -7.96 -0.50
C ARG A 65 2.84 -8.97 0.51
N ILE A 66 3.04 -8.54 1.74
CA ILE A 66 3.54 -9.42 2.80
C ILE A 66 2.54 -10.54 3.12
N THR A 67 3.05 -11.68 3.58
CA THR A 67 2.23 -12.79 4.07
C THR A 67 1.75 -12.53 5.50
N SER A 68 0.77 -13.31 5.96
CA SER A 68 0.31 -13.28 7.35
C SER A 68 1.42 -13.62 8.33
N GLU A 69 2.26 -14.61 8.01
CA GLU A 69 3.41 -15.00 8.83
C GLU A 69 4.41 -13.85 8.98
N GLN A 70 4.75 -13.18 7.87
CA GLN A 70 5.64 -12.01 7.90
C GLN A 70 5.02 -10.83 8.66
N ALA A 71 3.70 -10.63 8.55
CA ALA A 71 2.98 -9.58 9.26
C ALA A 71 3.01 -9.80 10.77
N LEU A 72 2.78 -11.04 11.24
CA LEU A 72 2.81 -11.39 12.66
C LEU A 72 4.21 -11.22 13.30
N GLN A 73 5.27 -11.33 12.49
CA GLN A 73 6.64 -11.09 12.92
C GLN A 73 7.08 -9.62 12.83
N ASP A 74 6.20 -8.71 12.42
CA ASP A 74 6.56 -7.30 12.24
C ASP A 74 6.90 -6.61 13.58
N PRO A 75 7.92 -5.72 13.63
CA PRO A 75 8.31 -5.00 14.84
C PRO A 75 7.20 -4.18 15.50
N TYR A 76 6.09 -3.93 14.81
CA TYR A 76 4.89 -3.34 15.41
C TYR A 76 4.36 -4.17 16.59
N PHE A 77 4.33 -5.50 16.50
CA PHE A 77 3.76 -6.35 17.56
C PHE A 77 4.71 -6.62 18.73
N VAL A 78 5.97 -6.20 18.62
CA VAL A 78 6.95 -6.22 19.73
C VAL A 78 7.21 -4.84 20.31
N GLU A 79 6.57 -3.80 19.77
CA GLU A 79 6.60 -2.45 20.33
C GLU A 79 5.57 -2.33 21.44
N ASP A 80 5.91 -1.60 22.51
CA ASP A 80 4.93 -1.28 23.53
C ASP A 80 3.81 -0.39 22.95
N PRO A 81 2.54 -0.69 23.22
CA PRO A 81 2.04 -1.80 24.04
C PRO A 81 1.98 -3.13 23.27
N LEU A 82 2.37 -4.22 23.93
CA LEU A 82 2.23 -5.57 23.39
C LEU A 82 0.74 -5.95 23.19
N PRO A 83 0.43 -6.75 22.16
CA PRO A 83 -0.92 -7.28 21.95
C PRO A 83 -1.38 -8.22 23.08
N THR A 84 -2.68 -8.19 23.41
CA THR A 84 -3.33 -9.04 24.44
C THR A 84 -4.10 -10.21 23.88
#